data_AF-A0A967K6J1-F1
#
_entry.id   AF-A0A967K6J1-F1
#
_cell.length_a   1.000
_cell.length_b   1.000
_cell.length_c   1.000
_cell.angle_alpha   90.00
_cell.angle_beta   90.00
_cell.angle_gamma   90.00
#
_symmetry.space_group_name_H-M   'P 1'
#
loop_
_entity.id
_entity.type
_entity.pdbx_description
1 polymer ?
#
loop_
_entity_poly.entity_id
_entity_poly.type
_entity_poly.pdbx_seq_one_letter_code
_entity_poly.pdbx_strand_id
1 'polypeptide(L)'
;MGVLQDVHWSEGYIGYFSTYSLGNLISLQLWEKMGEEIPNISEQVRSGEFGEILSWLRENVHRHGRKYEPQELVQRITGSKIDPEPYMRYLNTKYGEIYGL
;
A
#
# COMPACT_ATOMS: atom_id res chain seq x y z
N MET A 1 0.77 -12.61 -24.29
CA MET A 1 1.44 -13.35 -23.21
C MET A 1 0.62 -14.60 -22.87
N GLY A 2 1.15 -15.57 -22.13
CA GLY A 2 0.50 -16.86 -21.89
C GLY A 2 0.92 -17.51 -20.57
N VAL A 3 0.53 -18.77 -20.37
CA VAL A 3 0.60 -19.48 -19.08
C VAL A 3 2.02 -19.71 -18.52
N LEU A 4 3.07 -19.57 -19.34
CA LEU A 4 4.48 -19.74 -18.97
C LEU A 4 5.21 -18.40 -18.71
N GLN A 5 4.48 -17.30 -18.62
CA GLN A 5 5.07 -15.98 -18.44
C GLN A 5 5.77 -15.82 -17.07
N ASP A 6 5.22 -16.43 -16.03
CA ASP A 6 5.67 -16.25 -14.65
C ASP A 6 6.23 -17.54 -14.04
N VAL A 7 7.29 -17.40 -13.23
CA VAL A 7 8.06 -18.53 -12.66
C VAL A 7 7.36 -19.22 -11.48
N HIS A 8 6.42 -18.53 -10.82
CA HIS A 8 5.86 -18.93 -9.51
C HIS A 8 5.32 -20.35 -9.47
N TRP A 9 4.60 -20.79 -10.52
CA TRP A 9 4.05 -22.15 -10.55
C TRP A 9 5.13 -23.21 -10.72
N SER A 10 6.21 -22.92 -11.44
CA SER A 10 7.34 -23.84 -11.56
C SER A 10 8.13 -23.99 -10.25
N GLU A 11 8.09 -22.98 -9.37
CA GLU A 11 8.70 -23.00 -8.03
C GLU A 11 7.74 -23.47 -6.93
N GLY A 12 6.50 -23.82 -7.27
CA GLY A 12 5.51 -24.30 -6.30
C GLY A 12 4.83 -23.21 -5.46
N TYR A 13 4.97 -21.94 -5.83
CA TYR A 13 4.32 -20.78 -5.16
C TYR A 13 2.84 -20.65 -5.53
N ILE A 14 2.07 -21.72 -5.34
CA ILE A 14 0.63 -21.73 -5.52
C ILE A 14 -0.03 -20.91 -4.41
N GLY A 15 -0.87 -19.93 -4.78
CA GLY A 15 -1.52 -19.01 -3.85
C GLY A 15 -0.75 -17.71 -3.57
N TYR A 16 0.48 -17.54 -4.10
CA TYR A 16 1.29 -16.35 -3.87
C TYR A 16 0.76 -15.10 -4.59
N PHE A 17 0.18 -15.25 -5.78
CA PHE A 17 -0.19 -14.12 -6.64
C PHE A 17 -1.16 -13.12 -5.98
N SER A 18 -2.07 -13.58 -5.13
CA SER A 18 -3.02 -12.69 -4.44
C SER A 18 -2.33 -11.68 -3.53
N THR A 19 -1.10 -11.98 -3.06
CA THR A 19 -0.33 -11.09 -2.20
C THR A 19 0.10 -9.80 -2.90
N TYR A 20 0.28 -9.81 -4.23
CA TYR A 20 0.58 -8.60 -5.00
C TYR A 20 -0.60 -7.62 -4.96
N SER A 21 -1.82 -8.12 -5.19
CA SER A 21 -3.02 -7.30 -5.12
C SER A 21 -3.26 -6.78 -3.70
N LEU A 22 -3.06 -7.61 -2.68
CA LEU A 22 -3.15 -7.17 -1.29
C LEU A 22 -2.13 -6.07 -0.97
N GLY A 23 -0.90 -6.18 -1.48
CA GLY A 23 0.12 -5.14 -1.35
C GLY A 23 -0.34 -3.79 -1.93
N ASN A 24 -0.96 -3.80 -3.10
CA ASN A 24 -1.52 -2.59 -3.71
C ASN A 24 -2.60 -1.95 -2.84
N LEU A 25 -3.57 -2.73 -2.34
CA LEU A 25 -4.64 -2.22 -1.48
C LEU A 25 -4.08 -1.61 -0.20
N ILE A 26 -3.22 -2.36 0.51
CA ILE A 26 -2.61 -1.92 1.77
C ILE A 26 -1.78 -0.67 1.56
N SER A 27 -1.02 -0.57 0.46
CA SER A 27 -0.16 0.58 0.19
C SER A 27 -0.94 1.90 0.17
N LEU A 28 -2.13 1.92 -0.43
CA LEU A 28 -2.93 3.14 -0.55
C LEU A 28 -3.77 3.43 0.68
N GLN A 29 -4.19 2.39 1.41
CA GLN A 29 -4.80 2.57 2.72
C GLN A 29 -3.79 3.16 3.74
N LEU A 30 -2.53 2.72 3.70
CA LEU A 30 -1.45 3.32 4.51
C LEU A 30 -1.10 4.73 4.03
N TRP A 31 -1.11 4.97 2.72
CA TRP A 31 -0.82 6.29 2.14
C TRP A 31 -1.85 7.34 2.57
N GLU A 32 -3.14 7.04 2.51
CA GLU A 32 -4.18 7.95 3.01
C GLU A 32 -3.99 8.25 4.49
N LYS A 33 -3.70 7.22 5.31
CA LYS A 33 -3.45 7.40 6.73
C LYS A 33 -2.22 8.27 7.02
N MET A 34 -1.13 8.08 6.27
CA MET A 34 0.05 8.95 6.34
C MET A 34 -0.29 10.39 5.96
N GLY A 35 -1.14 10.60 4.95
CA GLY A 35 -1.57 11.94 4.53
C GLY A 35 -2.38 12.70 5.57
N GLU A 36 -3.09 11.99 6.46
CA GLU A 36 -3.77 12.59 7.62
C GLU A 36 -2.81 13.03 8.72
N GLU A 37 -1.70 12.31 8.91
CA GLU A 37 -0.77 12.48 10.04
C GLU A 37 0.48 13.29 9.71
N ILE A 38 0.86 13.36 8.43
CA ILE A 38 2.05 14.06 7.94
C ILE A 38 1.59 15.24 7.05
N PRO A 39 1.54 16.47 7.59
CA PRO A 39 1.23 17.65 6.79
C PRO A 39 2.22 17.81 5.63
N ASN A 40 1.72 18.22 4.48
CA ASN A 40 2.53 18.50 3.28
C ASN A 40 3.33 17.31 2.73
N ILE A 41 2.93 16.05 3.02
CA ILE A 41 3.60 14.84 2.53
C ILE A 41 3.90 14.87 1.02
N SER A 42 2.97 15.37 0.21
CA SER A 42 3.15 15.49 -1.25
C SER A 42 4.27 16.47 -1.64
N GLU A 43 4.47 17.54 -0.87
CA GLU A 43 5.51 18.53 -1.12
C GLU A 43 6.89 18.04 -0.67
N GLN A 44 6.93 17.29 0.45
CA GLN A 44 8.15 16.60 0.87
C GLN A 44 8.62 15.64 -0.24
N VAL A 45 7.72 14.84 -0.80
CA VAL A 45 8.03 13.94 -1.93
C VAL A 45 8.53 14.74 -3.14
N ARG A 46 7.89 15.87 -3.48
CA ARG A 46 8.33 16.75 -4.59
C ARG A 46 9.76 17.26 -4.37
N SER A 47 10.12 17.55 -3.12
CA SER A 47 11.44 18.04 -2.72
C SER A 47 12.47 16.93 -2.51
N GLY A 48 12.09 15.66 -2.68
CA GLY A 48 12.97 14.50 -2.45
C GLY A 48 13.21 14.19 -0.96
N GLU A 49 12.36 14.73 -0.08
CA GLU A 49 12.43 14.51 1.36
C GLU A 49 11.56 13.32 1.76
N PHE A 50 12.20 12.23 2.20
CA PHE A 50 11.50 10.99 2.58
C PHE A 50 11.71 10.61 4.05
N GLY A 51 12.34 11.49 4.83
CA GLY A 51 12.73 11.22 6.22
C GLY A 51 11.52 10.94 7.13
N GLU A 52 10.49 11.78 7.05
CA GLU A 52 9.27 11.62 7.85
C GLU A 52 8.46 10.38 7.41
N ILE A 53 8.33 10.16 6.09
CA ILE A 53 7.66 8.98 5.53
C ILE A 53 8.32 7.69 6.03
N LEU A 54 9.66 7.60 5.94
CA LEU A 54 10.39 6.42 6.41
C LEU A 54 10.26 6.24 7.93
N SER A 55 10.30 7.34 8.69
CA SER A 55 10.16 7.31 10.15
C SER A 55 8.78 6.81 10.55
N TRP A 56 7.73 7.30 9.87
CA TRP A 56 6.35 6.86 10.07
C TRP A 56 6.19 5.36 9.77
N LEU A 57 6.72 4.88 8.64
CA LEU A 57 6.66 3.46 8.27
C LEU A 57 7.43 2.58 9.27
N ARG A 58 8.56 3.06 9.80
CA ARG A 58 9.33 2.34 10.84
C ARG A 58 8.53 2.20 12.13
N GLU A 59 7.89 3.28 12.56
CA GLU A 59 7.13 3.32 13.81
C GLU A 59 5.82 2.52 13.70
N ASN A 60 5.10 2.64 12.59
CA ASN A 60 3.76 2.06 12.45
C ASN A 60 3.76 0.66 11.83
N VAL A 61 4.74 0.32 10.98
CA VAL A 61 4.77 -0.96 10.25
C VAL A 61 6.00 -1.78 10.63
N HIS A 62 7.21 -1.31 10.30
CA HIS A 62 8.40 -2.16 10.27
C HIS A 62 8.80 -2.68 11.65
N ARG A 63 8.70 -1.86 12.71
CA ARG A 63 9.11 -2.27 14.07
C ARG A 63 8.33 -3.46 14.61
N HIS A 64 7.13 -3.72 14.08
CA HIS A 64 6.28 -4.80 14.55
C HIS A 64 6.66 -6.15 13.97
N GLY A 65 7.40 -6.20 12.84
CA GLY A 65 7.80 -7.45 12.20
C GLY A 65 6.61 -8.39 12.01
N ARG A 66 6.68 -9.58 12.62
CA ARG A 66 5.62 -10.60 12.59
C ARG A 66 4.79 -10.65 13.88
N LYS A 67 4.80 -9.60 14.70
CA LYS A 67 4.09 -9.55 15.99
C LYS A 67 2.57 -9.61 15.83
N TYR A 68 2.06 -9.06 14.74
CA TYR A 68 0.63 -9.00 14.43
C TYR A 68 0.35 -9.66 13.09
N GLU A 69 -0.83 -10.26 12.96
CA GLU A 69 -1.32 -10.71 11.67
C GLU A 69 -1.56 -9.50 10.74
N PRO A 70 -1.41 -9.64 9.40
CA PRO A 70 -1.50 -8.51 8.49
C PRO A 70 -2.81 -7.70 8.62
N GLN A 71 -3.94 -8.40 8.76
CA GLN A 71 -5.25 -7.77 8.93
C GLN A 71 -5.33 -6.94 10.22
N GLU A 72 -4.72 -7.43 11.30
CA GLU A 72 -4.69 -6.77 12.61
C GLU A 72 -3.76 -5.56 12.56
N LEU A 73 -2.58 -5.71 11.95
CA LEU A 73 -1.62 -4.61 11.83
C LEU A 73 -2.22 -3.44 11.05
N VAL A 74 -2.85 -3.72 9.90
CA VAL A 74 -3.54 -2.69 9.10
C VAL A 74 -4.63 -2.01 9.94
N GLN A 75 -5.48 -2.78 10.61
CA GLN A 75 -6.53 -2.22 11.47
C GLN A 75 -6.01 -1.36 12.61
N ARG A 76 -4.87 -1.71 13.22
CA ARG A 76 -4.24 -0.90 14.28
C ARG A 76 -3.74 0.45 13.76
N ILE A 77 -3.24 0.49 12.53
CA ILE A 77 -2.67 1.70 11.92
C ILE A 77 -3.77 2.60 11.35
N THR A 78 -4.69 2.01 10.60
CA THR A 78 -5.64 2.74 9.75
C THR A 78 -7.03 2.85 10.38
N GLY A 79 -7.30 2.10 11.44
CA GLY A 79 -8.61 2.02 12.10
C GLY A 79 -9.60 1.07 11.42
N SER A 80 -9.28 0.55 10.24
CA SER A 80 -10.12 -0.41 9.51
C SER A 80 -9.33 -1.60 9.01
N LYS A 81 -10.05 -2.71 8.77
CA LYS A 81 -9.49 -3.88 8.09
C LYS A 81 -9.00 -3.50 6.67
N ILE A 82 -8.26 -4.39 6.00
CA ILE A 82 -7.89 -4.22 4.59
C ILE A 82 -9.15 -3.89 3.79
N ASP A 83 -9.14 -2.72 3.15
CA ASP A 83 -10.28 -2.11 2.48
C ASP A 83 -9.84 -1.67 1.07
N PRO A 84 -10.55 -2.04 -0.01
CA PRO A 84 -10.21 -1.62 -1.35
C PRO A 84 -10.54 -0.14 -1.65
N GLU A 85 -11.36 0.53 -0.85
CA GLU A 85 -11.86 1.88 -1.15
C GLU A 85 -10.76 2.94 -1.33
N PRO A 86 -9.70 3.03 -0.48
CA PRO A 86 -8.55 3.92 -0.72
C PRO A 86 -7.90 3.71 -2.10
N TYR A 87 -7.78 2.45 -2.50
CA TYR A 87 -7.17 2.09 -3.77
C TYR A 87 -8.05 2.51 -4.95
N MET A 88 -9.36 2.26 -4.86
CA MET A 88 -10.31 2.66 -5.89
C MET A 88 -10.40 4.18 -6.02
N ARG A 89 -10.43 4.93 -4.90
CA ARG A 89 -10.39 6.39 -4.92
C ARG A 89 -9.17 6.91 -5.67
N TYR A 90 -7.98 6.44 -5.31
CA TYR A 90 -6.75 6.86 -5.98
C TYR A 90 -6.76 6.58 -7.48
N LEU A 91 -7.16 5.37 -7.90
CA LEU A 91 -7.21 5.04 -9.32
C LEU A 91 -8.20 5.93 -10.07
N ASN A 92 -9.41 6.07 -9.55
CA ASN A 92 -10.45 6.87 -10.19
C ASN A 92 -10.05 8.34 -10.29
N THR A 93 -9.47 8.93 -9.23
CA THR A 93 -8.97 10.31 -9.25
C THR A 93 -7.84 10.45 -10.25
N LYS A 94 -6.77 9.66 -10.12
CA LYS A 94 -5.57 9.80 -10.95
C LYS A 94 -5.86 9.58 -12.42
N TYR A 95 -6.57 8.50 -12.75
CA TYR A 95 -6.83 8.16 -14.15
C TYR A 95 -7.98 8.98 -14.73
N GLY A 96 -8.94 9.43 -13.91
CA GLY A 96 -9.93 10.43 -14.32
C GLY A 96 -9.28 11.74 -14.72
N GLU A 97 -8.33 12.25 -13.93
CA GLU A 97 -7.59 13.47 -14.24
C GLU A 97 -6.69 13.33 -15.48
N ILE A 98 -5.96 12.23 -15.61
CA ILE A 98 -5.03 12.00 -16.74
C ILE A 98 -5.77 11.86 -18.06
N TYR A 99 -6.91 11.16 -18.08
CA TYR A 99 -7.64 10.81 -19.30
C TYR A 99 -8.91 11.64 -19.54
N GLY A 100 -9.30 12.51 -18.60
CA GLY A 100 -10.49 13.35 -18.70
C GLY A 100 -11.79 12.54 -18.72
N LEU A 101 -11.88 11.52 -17.86
CA LEU A 101 -13.05 10.62 -17.74
C LEU A 101 -14.15 11.20 -16.85
#